data_AF-A0A0M5JE58-F1
#
_entry.id   AF-A0A0M5JE58-F1
#
_cell.length_a   1.000
_cell.length_b   1.000
_cell.length_c   1.000
_cell.angle_alpha   90.00
_cell.angle_beta   90.00
_cell.angle_gamma   90.00
#
_symmetry.space_group_name_H-M   'P 1'
#
loop_
_entity.id
_entity.type
_entity.pdbx_description
1 polymer ?
#
loop_
_entity_poly.entity_id
_entity_poly.type
_entity_poly.pdbx_seq_one_letter_code
_entity_poly.pdbx_strand_id
1 'polypeptide(L)' 'MDQNQKNVTSVGTDIEEVKRLNAQSGLSYNEVKELLAKIGGQGTAAYSNTDVEEVKRQINPPSQ' A
#
# COMPACT_ATOMS: atom_id res chain seq x y z
N MET A 1 -0.29 30.66 31.66
CA MET A 1 0.61 29.55 31.32
C MET A 1 0.30 29.18 29.88
N ASP A 2 1.06 29.74 28.95
CA ASP A 2 0.83 29.60 27.51
C ASP A 2 1.19 28.20 27.03
N GLN A 3 0.18 27.39 26.71
CA GLN A 3 0.34 26.01 26.23
C GLN A 3 0.72 25.93 24.74
N ASN A 4 1.35 26.95 24.16
CA ASN A 4 1.59 27.03 22.72
C ASN A 4 3.01 26.66 22.31
N GLN A 5 3.60 25.64 22.95
CA GLN A 5 4.79 24.98 22.41
C GLN A 5 4.36 24.19 21.17
N LYS A 6 4.48 24.81 19.99
CA LYS A 6 4.37 24.09 18.72
C LYS A 6 5.37 22.94 18.75
N ASN A 7 4.90 21.72 18.54
CA ASN A 7 5.74 20.53 18.49
C ASN A 7 6.51 20.53 17.17
N VAL A 8 7.60 21.29 17.13
CA VAL A 8 8.46 21.43 15.96
C VAL A 8 9.69 20.52 16.09
N THR A 9 10.09 19.89 14.99
CA THR A 9 11.35 19.14 14.93
C THR A 9 12.55 20.09 14.97
N SER A 10 13.77 19.56 15.17
CA SER A 10 15.01 20.36 15.14
C SER A 10 15.24 21.10 13.82
N VAL A 11 14.57 20.68 12.74
CA VAL A 11 14.63 21.32 11.42
C VAL A 11 13.41 22.24 11.14
N GLY A 12 12.54 22.46 12.15
CA GLY A 12 11.40 23.38 12.08
C GLY A 12 10.11 22.79 11.53
N THR A 13 10.00 21.46 11.41
CA THR A 13 8.77 20.80 10.92
C THR A 13 7.70 20.77 11.99
N ASP A 14 6.52 21.33 11.72
CA ASP A 14 5.34 21.24 12.61
C ASP A 14 4.73 19.83 12.56
N ILE A 15 4.82 19.11 13.67
CA ILE A 15 4.36 17.72 13.76
C ILE A 15 2.84 17.61 13.68
N GLU A 16 2.11 18.58 14.22
CA GLU A 16 0.64 18.53 14.22
C GLU A 16 0.08 18.77 12.82
N GLU A 17 0.70 19.67 12.06
CA GLU A 17 0.33 19.88 10.66
C GLU A 17 0.65 18.65 9.79
N VAL A 18 1.80 18.00 10.02
CA VAL A 18 2.15 16.76 9.29
C VAL A 18 1.15 15.64 9.57
N LYS A 19 0.74 15.45 10.82
CA LYS A 19 -0.31 14.45 11.16
C LYS A 19 -1.63 14.75 10.46
N ARG A 20 -2.03 16.03 10.43
CA ARG A 20 -3.26 16.47 9.75
C ARG A 20 -3.20 16.17 8.26
N LEU A 21 -2.08 16.46 7.61
CA LEU A 21 -1.87 16.19 6.19
C LEU A 21 -1.81 14.68 5.89
N ASN A 22 -1.16 13.88 6.73
CA ASN A 22 -1.12 12.43 6.58
C ASN A 22 -2.50 11.79 6.75
N ALA A 23 -3.35 12.33 7.64
CA ALA A 23 -4.74 11.90 7.75
C ALA A 23 -5.58 12.24 6.48
N GLN A 24 -5.11 13.20 5.66
CA GLN A 24 -5.78 13.63 4.42
C GLN A 24 -5.14 13.06 3.15
N SER A 25 -3.99 12.38 3.23
CA SER A 25 -3.23 11.92 2.06
C SER A 25 -3.79 10.67 1.37
N GLY A 26 -4.87 10.08 1.90
CA GLY A 26 -5.46 8.86 1.38
C GLY A 26 -4.69 7.60 1.78
N LEU A 27 -4.92 6.51 1.05
CA LEU A 27 -4.32 5.21 1.33
C LEU A 27 -2.81 5.23 1.09
N SER A 28 -2.05 4.59 1.97
CA SER A 28 -0.64 4.32 1.73
C SER A 28 -0.45 3.37 0.56
N TYR A 29 0.76 3.35 0.00
CA TYR A 29 1.13 2.44 -1.07
C TYR A 29 0.80 0.97 -0.76
N ASN A 30 1.09 0.51 0.46
CA ASN A 30 0.82 -0.87 0.86
C ASN A 30 -0.68 -1.16 0.95
N GLU A 31 -1.47 -0.23 1.48
CA GLU A 31 -2.93 -0.37 1.52
C GLU A 31 -3.54 -0.38 0.12
N VAL A 32 -3.04 0.48 -0.78
CA VAL A 32 -3.42 0.47 -2.20
C VAL A 32 -3.06 -0.87 -2.85
N LYS A 33 -1.85 -1.39 -2.60
CA LYS A 33 -1.39 -2.69 -3.12
C LYS A 33 -2.27 -3.84 -2.63
N GLU A 34 -2.62 -3.87 -1.34
CA GLU A 34 -3.52 -4.88 -0.79
C GLU A 34 -4.93 -4.77 -1.36
N LEU A 35 -5.46 -3.55 -1.51
CA LEU A 35 -6.75 -3.32 -2.13
C LEU A 35 -6.77 -3.80 -3.58
N LEU A 36 -5.74 -3.45 -4.37
CA LEU A 36 -5.57 -3.89 -5.75
C LEU A 36 -5.50 -5.42 -5.86
N ALA A 37 -4.77 -6.08 -4.97
CA ALA A 37 -4.69 -7.54 -4.90
C ALA A 37 -6.06 -8.18 -4.60
N LYS A 38 -6.84 -7.60 -3.68
CA LYS A 38 -8.19 -8.07 -3.34
C LYS A 38 -9.19 -7.90 -4.48
N ILE A 39 -9.15 -6.77 -5.19
CA ILE A 39 -10.08 -6.49 -6.29
C ILE A 39 -9.63 -7.09 -7.63
N GLY A 40 -8.42 -7.66 -7.69
CA GLY A 40 -7.88 -8.32 -8.87
C GLY A 40 -7.57 -7.38 -10.04
N GLY A 41 -7.45 -6.07 -9.79
CA GLY A 41 -7.28 -5.00 -10.80
C GLY A 41 -8.56 -4.64 -11.57
N GLN A 42 -8.71 -3.36 -11.96
CA GLN A 42 -9.86 -2.94 -12.79
C GLN A 42 -9.72 -3.47 -14.23
N GLY A 43 -10.75 -4.18 -14.71
CA GLY A 43 -10.78 -4.73 -16.07
C GLY A 43 -9.93 -5.99 -16.29
N THR A 44 -9.25 -6.47 -15.24
CA THR A 44 -8.37 -7.65 -15.32
C THR A 44 -9.01 -8.94 -14.79
N ALA A 45 -10.25 -8.89 -14.30
CA ALA A 45 -11.01 -10.07 -13.88
C ALA A 45 -11.07 -11.17 -14.96
N ALA A 46 -11.06 -10.79 -16.25
CA ALA A 46 -11.01 -11.73 -17.37
C ALA A 46 -9.66 -12.47 -17.53
N TYR A 47 -8.59 -11.96 -16.92
CA TYR A 47 -7.23 -12.53 -16.95
C TYR A 47 -6.82 -13.14 -15.60
N SER A 48 -7.64 -13.01 -14.55
CA SER A 48 -7.37 -13.50 -13.19
C SER A 48 -7.55 -15.01 -13.01
N ASN A 49 -7.91 -15.77 -14.04
CA ASN A 49 -8.02 -17.23 -13.98
C ASN A 49 -6.66 -17.94 -14.07
N THR A 50 -5.61 -17.32 -13.52
CA THR A 50 -4.30 -17.96 -13.43
C THR A 50 -4.33 -18.92 -12.25
N ASP A 51 -4.48 -20.21 -12.53
CA ASP A 51 -4.32 -21.25 -11.51
C ASP A 51 -2.85 -21.28 -11.07
N VAL A 52 -2.61 -20.91 -9.81
CA VAL A 52 -1.26 -20.87 -9.21
C VAL A 52 -0.56 -22.22 -9.30
N GLU A 53 -1.30 -23.33 -9.22
CA GLU A 53 -0.75 -24.68 -9.34
C GLU A 53 -0.39 -25.01 -10.79
N GLU A 54 -1.11 -24.47 -11.76
CA GLU A 54 -0.75 -24.59 -13.18
C GLU A 54 0.56 -23.87 -13.49
N VAL A 55 0.72 -22.63 -13.00
CA VAL A 55 1.95 -21.86 -13.18
C VAL A 55 3.14 -22.58 -12.55
N LYS A 56 2.99 -23.11 -11.33
CA LYS A 56 4.04 -23.87 -10.64
C LYS A 56 4.50 -25.09 -11.45
N ARG A 57 3.59 -25.81 -12.10
CA ARG A 57 3.92 -26.95 -12.97
C ARG A 57 4.70 -26.55 -14.21
N GLN A 58 4.40 -25.38 -14.80
CA GLN A 58 5.09 -24.89 -15.99
C GLN A 58 6.50 -24.37 -15.71
N ILE A 59 6.69 -23.66 -14.60
CA ILE A 59 8.01 -23.08 -14.25
C ILE A 59 8.96 -24.13 -13.66
N ASN A 60 8.42 -25.18 -13.05
CA ASN A 60 9.22 -26.21 -12.40
C ASN A 60 8.76 -27.59 -12.88
N PRO A 61 8.96 -27.91 -14.17
CA PRO A 61 8.54 -29.19 -14.71
C PRO A 61 9.28 -30.31 -13.96
N PRO A 62 8.61 -31.42 -13.61
CA PRO A 62 9.28 -32.56 -13.02
C PRO A 62 10.32 -33.09 -14.01
N SER A 63 11.59 -33.11 -13.59
CA SER A 63 12.65 -33.77 -14.33
C SER A 63 12.26 -35.25 -14.52
N GLN A 64 12.31 -35.71 -15.78
CA GLN A 64 12.13 -37.11 -16.18
C GLN A 64 13.13 -38.02 -15.47
#